data_AF-A0A1W9M8T4-F1
#
_entry.id   AF-A0A1W9M8T4-F1
#
_cell.length_a   1.000
_cell.length_b   1.000
_cell.length_c   1.000
_cell.angle_alpha   90.00
_cell.angle_beta   90.00
_cell.angle_gamma   90.00
#
_symmetry.space_group_name_H-M   'P 1'
#
loop_
_entity.id
_entity.type
_entity.pdbx_description
1 polymer ?
#
loop_
_entity_poly.entity_id
_entity_poly.type
_entity_poly.pdbx_seq_one_letter_code
_entity_poly.pdbx_strand_id
1 'polypeptide(L)'
;MSIMAYLNPYHARMEKIIIAGMCLLAVGPVLLAGILPSHYYKQSSIKNTTVAMQRIAENRKEVISLFLQNKENLLGTIVRLNSEEQLGEQAQLNRLFESLGSTSAIVDLLVLDGCGRQLSYVGPYREKIRGKNYGEAPWFHEVMLNGRHVSDVFLGH
;
A
#
# COMPACT_ATOMS: atom_id res chain seq x y z
N MET A 1 82.09 -14.86 -35.49
CA MET A 1 80.93 -15.52 -34.84
C MET A 1 80.38 -14.60 -33.74
N SER A 2 79.87 -13.42 -34.12
CA SER A 2 79.71 -12.30 -33.16
C SER A 2 78.53 -11.35 -33.45
N ILE A 3 77.47 -11.82 -34.10
CA ILE A 3 76.27 -10.99 -34.37
C ILE A 3 74.97 -11.65 -33.83
N MET A 4 74.91 -12.97 -33.70
CA MET A 4 73.69 -13.67 -33.24
C MET A 4 73.38 -13.56 -31.74
N ALA A 5 74.34 -13.18 -30.88
CA ALA A 5 74.11 -13.09 -29.43
C ALA A 5 73.40 -11.79 -28.99
N TYR A 6 73.41 -10.73 -29.83
CA TYR A 6 72.84 -9.42 -29.49
C TYR A 6 71.36 -9.26 -29.88
N LEU A 7 70.85 -10.12 -30.78
CA LEU A 7 69.45 -10.07 -31.24
C LEU A 7 68.46 -10.74 -30.28
N ASN A 8 68.92 -11.62 -29.38
CA ASN A 8 68.05 -12.44 -28.52
C ASN A 8 67.20 -11.63 -27.50
N PRO A 9 67.74 -10.64 -26.75
CA PRO A 9 66.92 -9.88 -25.79
C PRO A 9 66.01 -8.85 -26.47
N TYR A 10 66.34 -8.39 -27.68
CA TYR A 10 65.53 -7.41 -28.42
C TYR A 10 64.30 -8.04 -29.06
N HIS A 11 64.41 -9.23 -29.67
CA HIS A 11 63.26 -9.93 -30.24
C HIS A 11 62.24 -10.36 -29.19
N ALA A 12 62.71 -10.90 -28.06
CA ALA A 12 61.84 -11.28 -26.94
C ALA A 12 61.10 -10.07 -26.33
N ARG A 13 61.69 -8.87 -26.38
CA ARG A 13 61.03 -7.63 -25.94
C ARG A 13 59.97 -7.16 -26.95
N MET A 14 60.27 -7.21 -28.25
CA MET A 14 59.32 -6.83 -29.29
C MET A 14 58.12 -7.79 -29.37
N GLU A 15 58.37 -9.09 -29.22
CA GLU A 15 57.33 -10.12 -29.18
C GLU A 15 56.36 -9.90 -28.01
N LYS A 16 56.89 -9.63 -26.80
CA LYS A 16 56.06 -9.31 -25.63
C LYS A 16 55.24 -8.04 -25.82
N ILE A 17 55.77 -7.02 -26.50
CA ILE A 17 55.04 -5.77 -26.77
C ILE A 17 53.90 -6.00 -27.78
N ILE A 18 54.14 -6.79 -28.83
CA ILE A 18 53.11 -7.12 -29.82
C ILE A 18 52.01 -7.97 -29.20
N ILE A 19 52.37 -9.02 -28.44
CA ILE A 19 51.41 -9.86 -27.73
C ILE A 19 50.61 -9.04 -26.72
N ALA A 20 51.27 -8.18 -25.93
CA ALA A 20 50.59 -7.29 -25.01
C ALA A 20 49.64 -6.32 -25.72
N GLY A 21 50.03 -5.77 -26.87
CA GLY A 21 49.19 -4.92 -27.71
C GLY A 21 47.95 -5.64 -28.24
N MET A 22 48.11 -6.87 -28.76
CA MET A 22 46.99 -7.69 -29.24
C MET A 22 46.05 -8.10 -28.09
N CYS A 23 46.59 -8.50 -26.94
CA CYS A 23 45.81 -8.77 -25.74
C CYS A 23 45.04 -7.54 -25.27
N LEU A 24 45.66 -6.36 -25.28
CA LEU A 24 45.01 -5.12 -24.84
C LEU A 24 43.89 -4.70 -25.79
N LEU A 25 44.06 -4.88 -27.11
CA LEU A 25 43.02 -4.61 -28.10
C LEU A 25 41.85 -5.61 -28.03
N ALA A 26 42.11 -6.88 -27.67
CA ALA A 26 41.06 -7.88 -27.51
C ALA A 26 40.32 -7.77 -26.16
N VAL A 27 41.06 -7.57 -25.07
CA VAL A 27 40.53 -7.61 -23.70
C VAL A 27 40.03 -6.23 -23.24
N GLY A 28 40.68 -5.15 -23.68
CA GLY A 28 40.33 -3.78 -23.30
C GLY A 28 38.87 -3.41 -23.58
N PRO A 29 38.36 -3.61 -24.82
CA PRO A 29 36.96 -3.32 -25.14
C PRO A 29 35.96 -4.15 -24.32
N VAL A 30 36.29 -5.41 -24.05
CA VAL A 30 35.42 -6.32 -23.25
C VAL A 30 35.35 -5.87 -21.79
N LEU A 31 36.47 -5.46 -21.20
CA LEU A 31 36.50 -4.93 -19.83
C LEU A 31 35.75 -3.60 -19.71
N LEU A 32 35.96 -2.68 -20.66
CA LEU A 32 35.23 -1.41 -20.69
C LEU A 32 33.72 -1.61 -20.84
N ALA A 33 33.31 -2.53 -21.72
CA ALA A 33 31.91 -2.89 -21.91
C ALA A 33 31.28 -3.58 -20.69
N GLY A 34 32.06 -4.23 -19.81
CA GLY A 34 31.57 -4.81 -18.56
C GLY A 34 31.49 -3.79 -17.41
N ILE A 35 32.52 -2.96 -17.25
CA ILE A 35 32.68 -2.06 -16.10
C ILE A 35 31.74 -0.86 -16.21
N LEU A 36 31.68 -0.21 -17.37
CA LEU A 36 30.90 1.03 -17.54
C LEU A 36 29.41 0.81 -17.28
N PRO A 37 28.72 -0.19 -17.90
CA PRO A 37 27.31 -0.42 -17.61
C PRO A 37 27.09 -0.81 -16.15
N SER A 38 27.93 -1.66 -15.56
CA SER A 38 27.74 -2.09 -14.17
C SER A 38 27.68 -0.94 -13.15
N HIS A 39 28.45 0.14 -13.39
CA HIS A 39 28.44 1.33 -12.56
C HIS A 39 27.15 2.15 -12.72
N TYR A 40 26.66 2.35 -13.96
CA TYR A 40 25.43 3.10 -14.22
C TYR A 40 24.14 2.32 -13.90
N TYR A 41 24.17 0.99 -14.06
CA TYR A 41 23.01 0.12 -13.83
C TYR A 41 22.59 0.09 -12.36
N LYS A 42 23.53 0.04 -11.40
CA LYS A 42 23.18 -0.02 -9.97
C LYS A 42 22.36 1.19 -9.50
N GLN A 43 22.72 2.39 -9.96
CA GLN A 43 22.04 3.61 -9.53
C GLN A 43 20.67 3.79 -10.20
N SER A 44 20.54 3.37 -11.47
CA SER A 44 19.27 3.40 -12.19
C SER A 44 18.28 2.33 -11.69
N SER A 45 18.73 1.09 -11.50
CA SER A 45 17.86 0.00 -11.05
C SER A 45 17.33 0.22 -9.63
N ILE A 46 18.18 0.61 -8.67
CA ILE A 46 17.73 0.85 -7.29
C ILE A 46 16.77 2.04 -7.22
N LYS A 47 17.09 3.14 -7.90
CA LYS A 47 16.23 4.34 -7.93
C LYS A 47 14.86 4.05 -8.56
N ASN A 48 14.84 3.28 -9.65
CA ASN A 48 13.60 2.90 -10.32
C ASN A 48 12.74 1.96 -9.46
N THR A 49 13.37 1.02 -8.73
CA THR A 49 12.64 0.13 -7.81
C THR A 49 12.06 0.89 -6.61
N THR A 50 12.82 1.80 -5.99
CA THR A 50 12.33 2.59 -4.85
C THR A 50 11.18 3.53 -5.26
N VAL A 51 11.30 4.22 -6.41
CA VAL A 51 10.22 5.08 -6.93
C VAL A 51 8.99 4.26 -7.29
N ALA A 52 9.15 3.06 -7.87
CA ALA A 52 8.02 2.17 -8.15
C ALA A 52 7.32 1.71 -6.87
N MET A 53 8.08 1.32 -5.83
CA MET A 53 7.51 0.93 -4.54
C MET A 53 6.79 2.08 -3.84
N GLN A 54 7.35 3.30 -3.87
CA GLN A 54 6.69 4.50 -3.34
C GLN A 54 5.38 4.78 -4.06
N ARG A 55 5.38 4.75 -5.40
CA ARG A 55 4.15 4.91 -6.20
C ARG A 55 3.10 3.84 -5.89
N ILE A 56 3.51 2.59 -5.68
CA ILE A 56 2.58 1.51 -5.28
C ILE A 56 1.99 1.81 -3.90
N ALA A 57 2.80 2.25 -2.93
CA ALA A 57 2.32 2.60 -1.59
C ALA A 57 1.36 3.79 -1.61
N GLU A 58 1.71 4.85 -2.37
CA GLU A 58 0.86 6.03 -2.57
C GLU A 58 -0.47 5.67 -3.22
N ASN A 59 -0.44 4.91 -4.32
CA ASN A 59 -1.65 4.47 -5.02
C ASN A 59 -2.52 3.58 -4.11
N ARG A 60 -1.92 2.69 -3.32
CA ARG A 60 -2.67 1.88 -2.34
C ARG A 60 -3.34 2.75 -1.27
N LYS A 61 -2.63 3.76 -0.75
CA LYS A 61 -3.19 4.73 0.21
C LYS A 61 -4.39 5.45 -0.39
N GLU A 62 -4.28 5.90 -1.64
CA GLU A 62 -5.38 6.57 -2.34
C GLU A 62 -6.60 5.66 -2.48
N VAL A 63 -6.40 4.40 -2.90
CA VAL A 63 -7.50 3.42 -3.00
C VAL A 63 -8.20 3.20 -1.65
N ILE A 64 -7.44 3.05 -0.55
CA ILE A 64 -8.01 2.90 0.80
C ILE A 64 -8.79 4.17 1.20
N SER A 65 -8.22 5.35 0.95
CA SER A 65 -8.87 6.63 1.25
C SER A 65 -10.20 6.78 0.50
N LEU A 66 -10.23 6.46 -0.80
CA LEU A 66 -11.43 6.51 -1.62
C LEU A 66 -12.47 5.50 -1.14
N PHE A 67 -12.04 4.29 -0.75
CA PHE A 67 -12.94 3.28 -0.17
C PHE A 67 -13.62 3.79 1.10
N LEU A 68 -12.84 4.32 2.06
CA LEU A 68 -13.37 4.84 3.32
C LEU A 68 -14.28 6.05 3.09
N GLN A 69 -13.88 6.98 2.22
CA GLN A 69 -14.70 8.13 1.85
C GLN A 69 -16.04 7.71 1.22
N ASN A 70 -16.03 6.67 0.36
CA ASN A 70 -17.24 6.10 -0.18
C ASN A 70 -18.14 5.49 0.91
N LYS A 71 -17.56 4.85 1.94
CA LYS A 71 -18.33 4.35 3.09
C LYS A 71 -18.95 5.49 3.90
N GLU A 72 -18.18 6.53 4.21
CA GLU A 72 -18.69 7.72 4.93
C GLU A 72 -19.84 8.39 4.16
N ASN A 73 -19.69 8.56 2.85
CA ASN A 73 -20.73 9.16 2.01
C ASN A 73 -22.00 8.30 1.94
N LEU A 74 -21.86 6.98 1.84
CA LEU A 74 -22.97 6.05 1.87
C LEU A 74 -23.73 6.13 3.21
N LEU A 75 -23.02 6.04 4.33
CA LEU A 75 -23.62 6.14 5.67
C LEU A 75 -24.27 7.51 5.89
N GLY A 76 -23.59 8.60 5.51
CA GLY A 76 -24.16 9.95 5.60
C GLY A 76 -25.39 10.15 4.71
N THR A 77 -25.50 9.43 3.60
CA THR A 77 -26.70 9.43 2.75
C THR A 77 -27.84 8.67 3.41
N ILE A 78 -27.56 7.50 4.00
CA ILE A 78 -28.54 6.71 4.76
C ILE A 78 -29.12 7.54 5.92
N VAL A 79 -28.27 8.19 6.71
CA VAL A 79 -28.70 9.03 7.84
C VAL A 79 -29.51 10.25 7.38
N ARG A 80 -29.21 10.85 6.22
CA ARG A 80 -29.98 11.98 5.68
C ARG A 80 -31.35 11.61 5.13
N LEU A 81 -31.51 10.38 4.62
CA LEU A 81 -32.73 9.93 3.95
C LEU A 81 -33.74 9.24 4.89
N ASN A 82 -33.34 8.91 6.11
CA ASN A 82 -34.17 8.18 7.06
C ASN A 82 -34.23 8.94 8.38
N SER A 83 -35.38 8.90 9.06
CA SER A 83 -35.51 9.44 10.42
C SER A 83 -34.89 8.50 11.45
N GLU A 84 -34.61 9.03 12.65
CA GLU A 84 -34.14 8.23 13.78
C GLU A 84 -35.12 7.10 14.13
N GLU A 85 -36.43 7.36 14.12
CA GLU A 85 -37.46 6.34 14.35
C GLU A 85 -37.40 5.21 13.31
N GLN A 86 -37.16 5.55 12.05
CA GLN A 86 -37.02 4.56 10.97
C GLN A 86 -35.76 3.70 11.16
N LEU A 87 -34.61 4.32 11.43
CA LEU A 87 -33.36 3.58 11.63
C LEU A 87 -33.37 2.79 12.96
N GLY A 88 -34.02 3.31 13.98
CA GLY A 88 -34.21 2.66 15.27
C GLY A 88 -35.18 1.48 15.24
N GLU A 89 -36.07 1.41 14.24
CA GLU A 89 -36.95 0.25 14.07
C GLU A 89 -36.20 -0.92 13.42
N GLN A 90 -36.11 -2.03 14.16
CA GLN A 90 -35.35 -3.21 13.75
C GLN A 90 -35.76 -3.78 12.39
N ALA A 91 -37.06 -3.79 12.07
CA ALA A 91 -37.57 -4.32 10.80
C ALA A 91 -37.19 -3.43 9.61
N GLN A 92 -37.14 -2.10 9.81
CA GLN A 92 -36.71 -1.15 8.79
C GLN A 92 -35.21 -1.24 8.56
N LEU A 93 -34.40 -1.31 9.62
CA LEU A 93 -32.95 -1.48 9.50
C LEU A 93 -32.59 -2.79 8.77
N ASN A 94 -33.30 -3.89 9.02
CA ASN A 94 -33.09 -5.14 8.29
C ASN A 94 -33.36 -4.97 6.79
N ARG A 95 -34.49 -4.36 6.41
CA ARG A 95 -34.81 -4.11 4.99
C ARG A 95 -33.78 -3.18 4.32
N LEU A 96 -33.30 -2.18 5.04
CA LEU A 96 -32.25 -1.29 4.57
C LEU A 96 -30.93 -2.04 4.37
N PHE A 97 -30.55 -2.90 5.31
CA PHE A 97 -29.33 -3.69 5.19
C PHE A 97 -29.38 -4.70 4.06
N GLU A 98 -30.55 -5.33 3.84
CA GLU A 98 -30.78 -6.20 2.69
C GLU A 98 -30.68 -5.43 1.36
N SER A 99 -31.18 -4.20 1.30
CA SER A 99 -31.13 -3.38 0.07
C SER A 99 -29.74 -2.87 -0.28
N LEU A 100 -28.86 -2.69 0.72
CA LEU A 100 -27.44 -2.39 0.51
C LEU A 100 -26.72 -3.52 -0.24
N GLY A 101 -27.13 -4.77 0.00
CA GLY A 101 -26.56 -5.96 -0.63
C GLY A 101 -25.06 -6.17 -0.34
N SER A 102 -24.49 -7.20 -0.96
CA SER A 102 -23.09 -7.59 -0.77
C SER A 102 -22.09 -6.57 -1.35
N THR A 103 -22.51 -5.75 -2.30
CA THR A 103 -21.67 -4.72 -2.96
C THR A 103 -21.36 -3.54 -2.04
N SER A 104 -22.15 -3.35 -0.98
CA SER A 104 -21.89 -2.30 0.01
C SER A 104 -20.61 -2.53 0.81
N ALA A 105 -20.11 -3.77 0.91
CA ALA A 105 -18.99 -4.14 1.79
C ALA A 105 -19.19 -3.70 3.25
N ILE A 106 -20.44 -3.57 3.70
CA ILE A 106 -20.81 -3.31 5.09
C ILE A 106 -21.15 -4.65 5.73
N VAL A 107 -20.47 -4.98 6.82
CA VAL A 107 -20.65 -6.26 7.54
C VAL A 107 -21.81 -6.16 8.54
N ASP A 108 -21.92 -5.04 9.22
CA ASP A 108 -22.99 -4.77 10.17
C ASP A 108 -23.32 -3.28 10.27
N LEU A 109 -24.50 -3.00 10.83
CA LEU A 109 -24.96 -1.65 11.16
C LEU A 109 -25.50 -1.64 12.59
N LEU A 110 -25.02 -0.68 13.37
CA LEU A 110 -25.46 -0.39 14.73
C LEU A 110 -26.01 1.03 14.78
N VAL A 111 -27.25 1.18 15.21
CA VAL A 111 -27.88 2.49 15.41
C VAL A 111 -27.92 2.80 16.89
N LEU A 112 -27.41 3.98 17.26
CA LEU A 112 -27.34 4.48 18.63
C LEU A 112 -28.18 5.75 18.76
N ASP A 113 -28.77 5.96 19.93
CA ASP A 113 -29.38 7.24 20.28
C ASP A 113 -28.31 8.29 20.66
N GLY A 114 -28.73 9.54 20.86
CA GLY A 114 -27.83 10.63 21.26
C GLY A 114 -27.14 10.45 22.62
N CYS A 115 -27.54 9.46 23.41
CA CYS A 115 -26.91 9.09 24.68
C CYS A 115 -25.98 7.85 24.56
N GLY A 116 -25.83 7.29 23.35
CA GLY A 116 -25.01 6.11 23.06
C GLY A 116 -25.71 4.77 23.33
N ARG A 117 -27.02 4.76 23.62
CA ARG A 117 -27.79 3.52 23.81
C ARG A 117 -28.13 2.91 22.46
N GLN A 118 -28.01 1.59 22.38
CA GLN A 118 -28.39 0.85 21.18
C GLN A 118 -29.91 0.91 20.93
N LEU A 119 -30.30 1.34 19.73
CA LEU A 119 -31.68 1.32 19.24
C LEU A 119 -31.95 0.06 18.41
N SER A 120 -31.09 -0.22 17.43
CA SER A 120 -31.25 -1.36 16.52
C SER A 120 -29.89 -1.86 16.03
N TYR A 121 -29.84 -3.12 15.59
CA TYR A 121 -28.62 -3.71 15.03
C TYR A 121 -28.92 -4.81 14.02
N VAL A 122 -28.09 -4.88 12.99
CA VAL A 122 -28.09 -5.97 12.01
C VAL A 122 -26.65 -6.38 11.73
N GLY A 123 -26.36 -7.67 11.87
CA GLY A 123 -25.01 -8.21 11.76
C GLY A 123 -24.80 -9.47 12.60
N PRO A 124 -23.58 -10.05 12.58
CA PRO A 124 -23.29 -11.33 13.21
C PRO A 124 -23.14 -11.27 14.74
N TYR A 125 -23.04 -10.08 15.35
CA TYR A 125 -22.70 -9.92 16.77
C TYR A 125 -23.88 -9.57 17.68
N ARG A 126 -25.12 -9.81 17.25
CA ARG A 126 -26.35 -9.33 17.92
C ARG A 126 -26.37 -9.64 19.42
N GLU A 127 -26.05 -10.86 19.80
CA GLU A 127 -26.06 -11.31 21.20
C GLU A 127 -24.91 -10.75 22.04
N LYS A 128 -23.80 -10.34 21.41
CA LYS A 128 -22.64 -9.80 22.12
C LYS A 128 -22.78 -8.33 22.48
N ILE A 129 -23.57 -7.57 21.72
CA ILE A 129 -23.66 -6.12 21.87
C ILE A 129 -25.00 -5.66 22.46
N ARG A 130 -26.00 -6.55 22.51
CA ARG A 130 -27.34 -6.24 23.02
C ARG A 130 -27.25 -5.58 24.39
N GLY A 131 -27.85 -4.40 24.52
CA GLY A 131 -27.94 -3.67 25.78
C GLY A 131 -26.66 -2.94 26.20
N LYS A 132 -25.61 -2.91 25.35
CA LYS A 132 -24.45 -2.05 25.58
C LYS A 132 -24.81 -0.58 25.38
N ASN A 133 -24.15 0.26 26.17
CA ASN A 133 -24.19 1.71 26.01
C ASN A 133 -22.77 2.20 25.68
N TYR A 134 -22.65 2.98 24.62
CA TYR A 134 -21.40 3.51 24.09
C TYR A 134 -21.20 4.99 24.43
N GLY A 135 -22.06 5.58 25.27
CA GLY A 135 -21.99 6.99 25.66
C GLY A 135 -20.64 7.39 26.26
N GLU A 136 -19.93 6.47 26.91
CA GLU A 136 -18.59 6.70 27.46
C GLU A 136 -17.44 6.36 26.49
N ALA A 137 -17.74 5.80 25.31
CA ALA A 137 -16.72 5.40 24.36
C ALA A 137 -16.05 6.65 23.73
N PRO A 138 -14.70 6.69 23.62
CA PRO A 138 -14.00 7.83 23.03
C PRO A 138 -14.44 8.15 21.59
N TRP A 139 -14.64 7.11 20.77
CA TRP A 139 -15.09 7.27 19.39
C TRP A 139 -16.52 7.84 19.30
N PHE A 140 -17.38 7.53 20.28
CA PHE A 140 -18.76 8.05 20.28
C PHE A 140 -18.75 9.56 20.55
N HIS A 141 -17.95 10.01 21.52
CA HIS A 141 -17.74 11.44 21.77
C HIS A 141 -17.19 12.17 20.55
N GLU A 142 -16.25 11.57 19.82
CA GLU A 142 -15.69 12.16 18.61
C GLU A 142 -16.74 12.29 17.50
N VAL A 143 -17.63 11.29 17.33
CA VAL A 143 -18.76 11.39 16.40
C VAL A 143 -19.71 12.51 16.80
N MET A 144 -20.00 12.67 18.09
CA MET A 144 -20.88 13.76 18.57
C MET A 144 -20.29 15.15 18.32
N LEU A 145 -18.97 15.29 18.33
CA LEU A 145 -18.28 16.56 18.07
C LEU A 145 -18.05 16.84 16.58
N ASN A 146 -17.59 15.84 15.83
CA ASN A 146 -17.11 15.99 14.46
C ASN A 146 -18.09 15.46 13.40
N GLY A 147 -19.18 14.81 13.82
CA GLY A 147 -20.18 14.17 12.97
C GLY A 147 -19.75 12.85 12.33
N ARG A 148 -18.48 12.46 12.47
CA ARG A 148 -17.89 11.25 11.87
C ARG A 148 -16.63 10.83 12.62
N HIS A 149 -16.35 9.53 12.59
CA HIS A 149 -15.12 8.95 13.11
C HIS A 149 -14.80 7.66 12.33
N VAL A 150 -13.53 7.47 11.97
CA VAL A 150 -13.02 6.23 11.38
C VAL A 150 -11.95 5.71 12.32
N SER A 151 -12.21 4.54 12.91
CA SER A 151 -11.31 3.91 13.87
C SER A 151 -10.24 3.06 13.19
N ASP A 152 -9.14 2.81 13.90
CA ASP A 152 -8.20 1.73 13.57
C ASP A 152 -8.87 0.35 13.73
N VAL A 153 -8.20 -0.73 13.33
CA VAL A 153 -8.72 -2.09 13.50
C VAL A 153 -8.62 -2.52 14.96
N PHE A 154 -9.75 -2.90 15.58
CA PHE A 154 -9.83 -3.43 16.94
C PHE A 154 -10.85 -4.58 17.04
N LEU A 155 -10.81 -5.34 18.14
CA LEU A 155 -11.63 -6.55 18.35
C LEU A 155 -13.08 -6.25 18.79
N GLY A 156 -13.50 -4.99 18.85
CA GLY A 156 -14.76 -4.57 19.45
C GLY A 156 -14.64 -4.17 20.93
N HIS A 157 -15.69 -3.56 21.48
CA HIS A 157 -15.89 -3.31 22.92
C HIS A 157 -17.11 -4.07 23.40
#